data_AF-A0A8D8GGD2-F1
#
_entry.id   AF-A0A8D8GGD2-F1
#
_cell.length_a   1.000
_cell.length_b   1.000
_cell.length_c   1.000
_cell.angle_alpha   90.00
_cell.angle_beta   90.00
_cell.angle_gamma   90.00
#
_symmetry.space_group_name_H-M   'P 1'
#
loop_
_entity.id
_entity.type
_entity.pdbx_description
1 polymer ?
#
loop_
_entity_poly.entity_id
_entity_poly.type
_entity_poly.pdbx_seq_one_letter_code
_entity_poly.pdbx_strand_id
1 'polypeptide(L)'
;MLLRNIELEKAACMLVNWYDQFRKNTIKAQIVPVPDDVLEYLRQDLVILPKECSVLSSSDTSKTKHFNTYNDEFSDDEDEEELPAFPEFSKKLSDSIEKLGGSAFLKSDWHS
;
A
#
# COMPACT_ATOMS: atom_id res chain seq x y z
N MET A 1 -15.22 -26.69 -29.07
CA MET A 1 -14.76 -26.66 -27.67
C MET A 1 -13.97 -25.38 -27.49
N LEU A 2 -14.54 -24.35 -26.87
CA LEU A 2 -13.83 -23.10 -26.60
C LEU A 2 -12.81 -23.40 -25.49
N LEU A 3 -11.53 -23.38 -25.82
CA LEU A 3 -10.47 -23.35 -24.82
C LEU A 3 -10.63 -22.04 -24.05
N ARG A 4 -11.10 -22.11 -22.79
CA ARG A 4 -11.05 -20.96 -21.89
C ARG A 4 -9.59 -20.57 -21.72
N ASN A 5 -9.27 -19.34 -22.10
CA ASN A 5 -7.96 -18.79 -21.81
C ASN A 5 -8.05 -18.04 -20.47
N ILE A 6 -7.84 -18.79 -19.40
CA ILE A 6 -7.97 -18.31 -18.02
C ILE A 6 -7.04 -17.12 -17.77
N GLU A 7 -5.86 -17.08 -18.39
CA GLU A 7 -4.92 -15.96 -18.25
C GLU A 7 -5.44 -14.67 -18.89
N LEU A 8 -6.15 -14.76 -20.02
CA LEU A 8 -6.79 -13.60 -20.64
C LEU A 8 -7.99 -13.12 -19.83
N GLU A 9 -8.81 -14.05 -19.33
CA GLU A 9 -9.95 -13.73 -18.45
C GLU A 9 -9.46 -13.07 -17.16
N LYS A 10 -8.30 -13.54 -16.65
CA LYS A 10 -7.61 -12.93 -15.53
C LYS A 10 -7.15 -11.52 -15.93
N ALA A 11 -6.29 -11.35 -16.94
CA ALA A 11 -5.86 -10.01 -17.32
C ALA A 11 -7.03 -9.01 -17.51
N ALA A 12 -8.14 -9.42 -18.14
CA ALA A 12 -9.31 -8.57 -18.35
C ALA A 12 -9.97 -8.03 -17.07
N CYS A 13 -9.91 -8.76 -15.96
CA CYS A 13 -10.56 -8.36 -14.71
C CYS A 13 -9.63 -7.56 -13.76
N MET A 14 -8.36 -7.34 -14.13
CA MET A 14 -7.46 -6.46 -13.38
C MET A 14 -7.93 -5.00 -13.48
N LEU A 15 -7.93 -4.27 -12.34
CA LEU A 15 -8.33 -2.86 -12.28
C LEU A 15 -7.62 -2.02 -13.37
N VAL A 16 -6.33 -2.27 -13.58
CA VAL A 16 -5.51 -1.54 -14.57
C VAL A 16 -6.02 -1.66 -16.01
N ASN A 17 -6.70 -2.76 -16.35
CA ASN A 17 -7.14 -3.05 -17.72
C ASN A 17 -8.56 -2.57 -18.02
N TRP A 18 -9.44 -2.50 -17.01
CA TRP A 18 -10.83 -2.08 -17.21
C TRP A 18 -11.13 -0.67 -16.70
N TYR A 19 -10.33 -0.09 -15.80
CA TYR A 19 -10.65 1.20 -15.17
C TYR A 19 -10.83 2.33 -16.19
N ASP A 20 -9.95 2.46 -17.18
CA ASP A 20 -10.06 3.52 -18.19
C ASP A 20 -11.32 3.38 -19.05
N GLN A 21 -11.73 2.14 -19.34
CA GLN A 21 -12.92 1.86 -20.14
C GLN A 21 -14.20 2.26 -19.40
N PHE A 22 -14.26 2.01 -18.08
CA PHE A 22 -15.42 2.26 -17.25
C PHE A 22 -15.25 3.46 -16.31
N ARG A 23 -14.31 4.36 -16.59
CA ARG A 23 -13.95 5.50 -15.73
C ARG A 23 -15.15 6.39 -15.38
N LYS A 24 -16.11 6.52 -16.28
CA LYS A 24 -17.35 7.29 -16.09
C LYS A 24 -18.38 6.58 -15.20
N ASN A 25 -18.24 5.28 -15.00
CA ASN A 25 -19.19 4.40 -14.36
C ASN A 25 -18.65 3.78 -13.06
N THR A 26 -17.47 4.19 -12.61
CA THR A 26 -16.79 3.66 -11.43
C THR A 26 -16.32 4.79 -10.51
N ILE A 27 -15.92 4.43 -9.30
CA ILE A 27 -15.37 5.35 -8.31
C ILE A 27 -14.03 5.88 -8.83
N LYS A 28 -13.77 7.18 -8.65
CA LYS A 28 -12.49 7.80 -9.01
C LYS A 28 -11.36 7.09 -8.25
N ALA A 29 -10.46 6.46 -8.99
CA ALA A 29 -9.28 5.78 -8.50
C ALA A 29 -8.00 6.29 -9.18
N GLN A 30 -6.87 6.06 -8.54
CA GLN A 30 -5.54 6.30 -9.10
C GLN A 30 -4.73 5.01 -9.00
N ILE A 31 -4.16 4.59 -10.12
CA ILE A 31 -3.34 3.38 -10.22
C ILE A 31 -1.90 3.78 -9.95
N VAL A 32 -1.29 3.18 -8.92
CA VAL A 32 0.11 3.39 -8.56
C VAL A 32 0.83 2.05 -8.71
N PRO A 33 1.78 1.91 -9.66
CA PRO A 33 2.56 0.69 -9.76
C PRO A 33 3.44 0.54 -8.53
N VAL A 34 3.49 -0.69 -7.99
CA VAL A 34 4.30 -1.05 -6.83
C VAL A 34 5.73 -1.32 -7.31
N PRO A 35 6.74 -0.58 -6.81
CA PRO A 35 8.15 -0.85 -7.05
C PRO A 35 8.59 -2.24 -6.54
N ASP A 36 9.64 -2.82 -7.14
CA ASP A 36 10.09 -4.18 -6.81
C ASP A 36 10.61 -4.30 -5.36
N ASP A 37 11.24 -3.25 -4.83
CA ASP A 37 11.72 -3.15 -3.45
C ASP A 37 10.56 -3.14 -2.44
N VAL A 38 9.49 -2.39 -2.74
CA VAL A 38 8.25 -2.40 -1.94
C VAL A 38 7.55 -3.75 -2.05
N LEU A 39 7.55 -4.37 -3.24
CA LEU A 39 6.96 -5.69 -3.44
C LEU A 39 7.69 -6.76 -2.64
N GLU A 40 9.02 -6.70 -2.59
CA GLU A 40 9.84 -7.62 -1.80
C GLU A 40 9.60 -7.42 -0.30
N TYR A 41 9.48 -6.18 0.15
CA TYR A 41 9.06 -5.87 1.52
C TYR A 41 7.68 -6.45 1.85
N LEU A 42 6.69 -6.29 0.97
CA LEU A 42 5.33 -6.81 1.18
C LEU A 42 5.24 -8.35 1.20
N ARG A 43 6.24 -9.06 0.68
CA ARG A 43 6.32 -10.53 0.72
C ARG A 43 6.88 -11.06 2.04
N GLN A 44 7.48 -10.21 2.86
CA GLN A 44 8.00 -10.61 4.16
C GLN A 44 6.83 -10.85 5.12
N ASP A 45 6.90 -11.92 5.91
CA ASP A 45 5.86 -12.26 6.89
C ASP A 45 5.82 -11.28 8.09
N LEU A 46 6.89 -10.51 8.27
CA LEU A 46 7.01 -9.49 9.32
C LEU A 46 6.83 -8.09 8.71
N VAL A 47 5.85 -7.35 9.21
CA VAL A 47 5.60 -5.97 8.79
C VAL A 47 6.33 -5.02 9.74
N ILE A 48 7.49 -4.53 9.31
CA ILE A 48 8.24 -3.47 10.01
C ILE A 48 7.85 -2.14 9.40
N LEU A 49 7.19 -1.28 10.18
CA LEU A 49 6.73 0.01 9.67
C LEU A 49 7.89 0.84 9.10
N PRO A 50 7.78 1.31 7.84
CA PRO A 50 8.79 2.17 7.26
C PRO A 50 8.99 3.46 8.05
N LYS A 51 10.19 4.05 7.96
CA LYS A 51 10.56 5.28 8.69
C LYS A 51 9.56 6.42 8.48
N GLU A 52 8.94 6.51 7.30
CA GLU A 52 7.95 7.54 6.94
C GLU A 52 6.64 7.42 7.74
N CYS A 53 6.32 6.25 8.31
CA CYS A 53 5.12 6.03 9.09
C CYS A 53 5.26 6.42 10.57
N SER A 54 6.48 6.67 11.07
CA SER A 54 6.75 7.00 12.47
C SER A 54 6.05 8.27 12.97
N VAL A 55 5.79 9.21 12.06
CA VAL A 55 5.16 10.52 12.32
C VAL A 55 3.66 10.39 12.67
N LEU A 56 3.00 9.29 12.29
CA LEU A 56 1.57 9.05 12.55
C LEU A 56 1.26 8.77 14.03
N SER A 57 2.27 8.50 14.86
CA SER A 57 2.09 8.29 16.30
C SER A 57 1.73 9.55 17.09
N SER A 58 1.89 10.74 16.50
CA SER A 58 1.76 12.03 17.21
C SER A 58 0.47 12.81 16.91
N SER A 59 -0.38 12.37 15.99
CA SER A 59 -1.64 13.06 15.67
C SER A 59 -2.86 12.19 16.00
N ASP A 60 -3.50 12.50 17.12
CA ASP A 60 -4.87 12.09 17.46
C ASP A 60 -5.81 12.36 16.28
N THR A 61 -6.28 11.34 15.57
CA THR A 61 -7.62 11.27 14.90
C THR A 61 -7.88 9.98 14.10
N SER A 62 -7.19 8.86 14.30
CA SER A 62 -7.70 7.55 13.84
C SER A 62 -6.96 6.39 14.50
N LYS A 63 -7.37 6.06 15.73
CA LYS A 63 -6.86 4.89 16.46
C LYS A 63 -7.33 3.59 15.79
N THR A 64 -6.62 3.12 14.77
CA THR A 64 -6.38 1.68 14.70
C THR A 64 -5.43 1.39 15.86
N LYS A 65 -5.93 0.75 16.93
CA LYS A 65 -5.09 0.30 18.05
C LYS A 65 -4.16 -0.77 17.49
N HIS A 66 -3.01 -0.36 16.96
CA HIS A 66 -1.92 -1.29 16.74
C HIS A 66 -1.41 -1.69 18.13
N PHE A 67 -1.53 -2.97 18.45
CA PHE A 67 -0.96 -3.56 19.65
C PHE A 67 0.55 -3.60 19.45
N ASN A 68 1.25 -2.52 19.78
CA ASN A 68 2.69 -2.55 19.98
C ASN A 68 2.95 -3.40 21.23
N THR A 69 3.08 -4.71 21.05
CA THR A 69 3.51 -5.61 22.14
C THR A 69 5.00 -5.53 22.43
N TYR A 70 5.74 -4.67 21.71
CA TYR A 70 7.18 -4.49 21.82
C TYR A 70 7.52 -3.03 22.11
N ASN A 71 6.90 -2.43 23.13
CA ASN A 71 7.42 -1.17 23.65
C ASN A 71 7.28 -1.14 25.17
N ASP A 72 8.01 -2.01 25.84
CA ASP A 72 8.51 -1.73 27.20
C ASP A 72 9.70 -2.66 27.48
N GLU A 73 10.92 -2.10 27.50
CA GLU A 73 12.21 -2.77 27.81
C GLU A 73 13.06 -3.27 26.63
N PHE A 74 13.72 -2.35 25.91
CA PHE A 74 15.11 -2.51 25.46
C PHE A 74 15.62 -1.07 25.24
N SER A 75 16.22 -0.47 26.27
CA SER A 75 17.67 -0.39 26.48
C SER A 75 18.41 0.21 25.28
N ASP A 76 19.06 1.32 25.59
CA ASP A 76 19.94 2.19 24.81
C ASP A 76 21.14 1.41 24.23
N ASP A 77 20.90 0.57 23.22
CA ASP A 77 21.94 -0.05 22.40
C ASP A 77 21.81 0.47 20.97
N GLU A 78 22.88 1.12 20.50
CA GLU A 78 23.09 1.71 19.17
C GLU A 78 23.16 0.64 18.06
N ASP A 79 22.14 -0.20 17.93
CA ASP A 79 21.92 -1.02 16.74
C ASP A 79 20.70 -0.43 16.01
N GLU A 80 20.97 0.52 15.09
CA GLU A 80 19.99 0.94 14.09
C GLU A 80 19.61 -0.29 13.25
N GLU A 81 18.63 -1.07 13.68
CA GLU A 81 17.92 -1.96 12.77
C GLU A 81 17.45 -1.09 11.61
N GLU A 82 18.01 -1.33 10.42
CA GLU A 82 17.75 -0.53 9.23
C GLU A 82 16.26 -0.61 8.87
N LEU A 83 15.45 0.27 9.46
CA LEU A 83 14.03 0.34 9.16
C LEU A 83 13.88 0.59 7.64
N PRO A 84 13.00 -0.16 6.96
CA PRO A 84 12.78 0.03 5.54
C PRO A 84 12.32 1.46 5.26
N ALA A 85 12.78 2.04 4.16
CA ALA A 85 12.40 3.39 3.77
C ALA A 85 12.14 3.42 2.27
N PHE A 86 11.00 3.99 1.88
CA PHE A 86 10.56 4.10 0.49
C PHE A 86 10.11 5.53 0.19
N PRO A 87 11.00 6.54 0.29
CA PRO A 87 10.61 7.94 0.29
C PRO A 87 9.92 8.38 -1.01
N GLU A 88 10.39 7.87 -2.15
CA GLU A 88 9.78 8.18 -3.45
C GLU A 88 8.38 7.58 -3.60
N PHE A 89 8.21 6.32 -3.15
CA PHE A 89 6.93 5.64 -3.21
C PHE A 89 5.92 6.26 -2.24
N SER A 90 6.34 6.54 -1.01
CA SER A 90 5.55 7.22 0.01
C SER A 90 5.08 8.59 -0.46
N LYS A 91 5.97 9.39 -1.08
CA LYS A 91 5.60 10.68 -1.68
C LYS A 91 4.57 10.51 -2.79
N LYS A 92 4.81 9.56 -3.72
CA LYS A 92 3.87 9.28 -4.82
C LYS A 92 2.50 8.85 -4.32
N LEU A 93 2.45 8.09 -3.22
CA LEU A 93 1.21 7.67 -2.59
C LEU A 93 0.46 8.86 -1.98
N SER A 94 1.14 9.70 -1.19
CA SER A 94 0.57 10.93 -0.62
C SER A 94 0.02 11.86 -1.70
N ASP A 95 0.80 12.15 -2.74
CA ASP A 95 0.36 12.96 -3.88
C ASP A 95 -0.88 12.38 -4.57
N SER A 96 -1.00 11.05 -4.58
CA SER A 96 -2.14 10.35 -5.17
C SER A 96 -3.40 10.43 -4.31
N ILE A 97 -3.24 10.30 -2.99
CA ILE A 97 -4.33 10.45 -2.02
C ILE A 97 -4.87 11.88 -2.05
N GLU A 98 -3.99 12.89 -2.11
CA GLU A 98 -4.38 14.29 -2.24
C GLU A 98 -5.21 14.55 -3.51
N LYS A 99 -4.81 13.98 -4.66
CA LYS A 99 -5.57 14.07 -5.93
C LYS A 99 -6.95 13.41 -5.86
N LEU A 100 -7.16 12.48 -4.95
CA LEU A 100 -8.44 11.82 -4.69
C LEU A 100 -9.30 12.53 -3.64
N GLY A 101 -8.78 13.59 -3.00
CA GLY A 101 -9.52 14.38 -2.01
C GLY A 101 -9.12 14.11 -0.56
N GLY A 102 -7.93 13.56 -0.32
CA GLY A 102 -7.35 13.40 1.02
C GLY A 102 -7.73 12.11 1.75
N SER A 103 -8.64 11.32 1.20
CA SER A 103 -8.98 9.99 1.70
C SER A 103 -9.23 9.04 0.53
N ALA A 104 -8.69 7.83 0.61
CA ALA A 104 -8.78 6.82 -0.43
C ALA A 104 -8.84 5.42 0.16
N PHE A 105 -9.45 4.49 -0.57
CA PHE A 105 -9.39 3.06 -0.28
C PHE A 105 -8.23 2.43 -1.05
N LEU A 106 -7.46 1.58 -0.38
CA LEU A 106 -6.41 0.79 -1.00
C LEU A 106 -7.02 -0.48 -1.60
N LYS A 107 -6.62 -0.81 -2.82
CA LYS A 107 -7.05 -2.03 -3.52
C LYS A 107 -5.91 -2.57 -4.37
N SER A 108 -5.72 -3.88 -4.35
CA SER A 108 -4.81 -4.60 -5.25
C SER A 108 -5.44 -4.80 -6.63
N ASP A 109 -4.70 -5.36 -7.59
CA ASP A 109 -5.23 -5.64 -8.94
C ASP A 109 -6.54 -6.45 -8.94
N TRP A 110 -6.75 -7.26 -7.90
CA TRP A 110 -7.76 -8.30 -7.81
C TRP A 110 -8.68 -8.17 -6.61
N HIS A 111 -8.08 -8.09 -5.43
CA HIS A 111 -8.78 -8.11 -4.16
C HIS A 111 -8.86 -6.70 -3.58
N SER A 112 -10.02 -6.40 -2.99
CA SER A 112 -10.30 -5.17 -2.25
C SER A 112 -10.27 -5.42 -0.77
#